data_AF-J7HVW5-F1
#
_entry.id   AF-J7HVW5-F1
#
_cell.length_a   1.000
_cell.length_b   1.000
_cell.length_c   1.000
_cell.angle_alpha   90.00
_cell.angle_beta   90.00
_cell.angle_gamma   90.00
#
_symmetry.space_group_name_H-M   'P 1'
#
loop_
_entity.id
_entity.type
_entity.pdbx_description
1 polymer ?
#
loop_
_entity_poly.entity_id
_entity_poly.type
_entity_poly.pdbx_seq_one_letter_code
_entity_poly.pdbx_strand_id
1 'polypeptide(L)'
;ISLVTGQTGPSGNDQTSTGNDTVDDSRHNISLQTSASTTSANFNAITDNRMYQTNDKSPLQIFVRAKKKINDIYGEIEEYVLETTIFINALHADAEIVDKAERELFESYVHKVSAIREVLQR
;
A
#
# COMPACT_ATOMS: atom_id res chain seq x y z
N ILE A 1 -51.73 -25.86 -32.77
CA ILE A 1 -51.79 -24.92 -33.92
C ILE A 1 -50.80 -25.44 -34.95
N SER A 2 -51.28 -25.60 -36.18
CA SER A 2 -50.66 -26.30 -37.31
C SER A 2 -49.51 -25.51 -37.94
N LEU A 3 -48.54 -26.23 -38.51
CA LEU A 3 -47.50 -25.71 -39.41
C LEU A 3 -48.09 -25.41 -40.80
N VAL A 4 -47.68 -24.31 -41.45
CA VAL A 4 -47.69 -24.18 -42.93
C VAL A 4 -46.73 -23.07 -43.40
N THR A 5 -46.23 -23.24 -44.62
CA THR A 5 -44.98 -22.75 -45.22
C THR A 5 -45.13 -21.49 -46.08
N GLY A 6 -44.06 -20.66 -46.16
CA GLY A 6 -43.49 -20.11 -47.41
C GLY A 6 -43.98 -18.75 -47.94
N GLN A 7 -43.04 -17.83 -48.22
CA GLN A 7 -43.01 -17.00 -49.45
C GLN A 7 -41.65 -16.30 -49.67
N THR A 8 -41.23 -16.19 -50.93
CA THR A 8 -39.92 -15.71 -51.43
C THR A 8 -40.04 -14.46 -52.34
N GLY A 9 -39.09 -13.49 -52.20
CA GLY A 9 -38.53 -12.58 -53.24
C GLY A 9 -39.31 -11.28 -53.61
N PRO A 10 -38.72 -10.30 -54.37
CA PRO A 10 -37.37 -10.24 -54.98
C PRO A 10 -36.57 -8.89 -54.86
N SER A 11 -35.37 -8.91 -55.48
CA SER A 11 -34.27 -7.96 -55.74
C SER A 11 -34.48 -6.45 -56.00
N GLY A 12 -33.41 -5.65 -55.79
CA GLY A 12 -33.15 -4.41 -56.57
C GLY A 12 -32.11 -3.44 -55.96
N ASN A 13 -31.02 -3.18 -56.69
CA ASN A 13 -29.92 -2.24 -56.42
C ASN A 13 -30.36 -0.76 -56.32
N ASP A 14 -29.64 0.07 -55.54
CA ASP A 14 -29.18 1.37 -56.04
C ASP A 14 -27.99 1.95 -55.23
N GLN A 15 -27.16 2.67 -55.99
CA GLN A 15 -25.83 3.19 -55.73
C GLN A 15 -25.93 4.72 -55.51
N THR A 16 -25.14 5.34 -54.61
CA THR A 16 -24.56 6.69 -54.81
C THR A 16 -23.69 7.18 -53.64
N SER A 17 -22.55 7.77 -54.02
CA SER A 17 -21.48 8.40 -53.24
C SER A 17 -21.82 9.76 -52.64
N THR A 18 -21.09 10.13 -51.57
CA THR A 18 -20.49 11.46 -51.22
C THR A 18 -20.14 11.40 -49.72
N GLY A 19 -19.00 11.81 -49.13
CA GLY A 19 -17.75 12.46 -49.53
C GLY A 19 -17.00 12.85 -48.23
N ASN A 20 -15.67 12.77 -48.24
CA ASN A 20 -14.64 13.37 -47.36
C ASN A 20 -14.79 13.35 -45.81
N ASP A 21 -13.83 12.75 -45.10
CA ASP A 21 -12.80 13.54 -44.37
C ASP A 21 -11.59 12.66 -43.99
N THR A 22 -10.43 13.29 -43.91
CA THR A 22 -9.08 12.72 -43.94
C THR A 22 -8.42 12.98 -42.58
N VAL A 23 -7.94 11.96 -41.86
CA VAL A 23 -6.88 12.14 -40.84
C VAL A 23 -6.03 10.87 -40.72
N ASP A 24 -4.76 11.04 -41.09
CA ASP A 24 -3.61 10.16 -40.90
C ASP A 24 -3.14 10.26 -39.44
N ASP A 25 -3.14 9.15 -38.71
CA ASP A 25 -2.55 9.06 -37.36
C ASP A 25 -1.35 8.10 -37.37
N SER A 26 -0.34 8.49 -38.15
CA SER A 26 1.02 7.96 -38.01
C SER A 26 1.79 8.80 -37.00
N ARG A 27 2.27 8.11 -35.94
CA ARG A 27 3.47 8.38 -35.11
C ARG A 27 3.19 8.83 -33.68
N HIS A 28 3.49 7.95 -32.72
CA HIS A 28 4.28 8.35 -31.56
C HIS A 28 5.26 7.24 -31.15
N ASN A 29 6.50 7.45 -31.58
CA ASN A 29 7.72 6.73 -31.21
C ASN A 29 8.03 6.98 -29.72
N ILE A 30 7.91 5.95 -28.88
CA ILE A 30 8.40 5.97 -27.50
C ILE A 30 9.89 5.58 -27.52
N SER A 31 10.75 6.58 -27.36
CA SER A 31 12.17 6.39 -27.12
C SER A 31 12.46 6.75 -25.67
N LEU A 32 12.61 5.74 -24.82
CA LEU A 32 13.24 5.87 -23.50
C LEU A 32 14.72 5.52 -23.66
N GLN A 33 15.58 6.52 -23.58
CA GLN A 33 17.03 6.34 -23.45
C GLN A 33 17.46 6.83 -22.07
N THR A 34 18.03 5.91 -21.29
CA THR A 34 18.51 6.07 -19.92
C THR A 34 19.96 6.55 -19.86
N SER A 35 20.26 7.36 -18.81
CA SER A 35 21.55 7.58 -18.11
C SER A 35 22.71 8.25 -18.88
N ALA A 36 23.57 9.11 -18.32
CA ALA A 36 23.76 9.75 -17.01
C ALA A 36 24.86 10.84 -17.14
N SER A 37 24.97 11.77 -16.16
CA SER A 37 26.06 12.75 -15.84
C SER A 37 25.44 14.16 -15.63
N THR A 38 25.68 14.99 -14.61
CA THR A 38 26.75 15.16 -13.61
C THR A 38 26.22 15.93 -12.38
N THR A 39 26.73 15.57 -11.19
CA THR A 39 26.95 16.38 -9.95
C THR A 39 26.19 17.70 -9.72
N SER A 40 25.47 17.79 -8.60
CA SER A 40 25.72 18.85 -7.60
C SER A 40 25.16 18.44 -6.24
N ALA A 41 26.06 18.41 -5.25
CA ALA A 41 25.68 18.26 -3.85
C ALA A 41 24.90 19.51 -3.42
N ASN A 42 23.64 19.34 -3.04
CA ASN A 42 22.87 20.38 -2.37
C ASN A 42 22.56 19.92 -0.94
N PHE A 43 23.54 20.10 -0.07
CA PHE A 43 23.35 20.10 1.38
C PHE A 43 22.66 21.40 1.76
N ASN A 44 21.32 21.40 1.79
CA ASN A 44 20.57 22.42 2.52
C ASN A 44 19.23 21.83 2.98
N ALA A 45 19.17 21.57 4.28
CA ALA A 45 18.03 21.70 5.18
C ALA A 45 16.63 21.77 4.52
N ILE A 46 15.93 20.63 4.47
CA ILE A 46 14.45 20.53 4.43
C ILE A 46 14.05 19.21 5.11
N THR A 47 14.45 19.06 6.36
CA THR A 47 14.01 17.97 7.25
C THR A 47 12.89 18.48 8.14
N ASP A 48 11.70 18.77 7.59
CA ASP A 48 10.44 18.66 8.35
C ASP A 48 9.14 19.08 7.61
N ASN A 49 9.20 19.64 6.40
CA ASN A 49 7.97 20.12 5.74
C ASN A 49 7.36 19.17 4.68
N ARG A 50 7.76 17.89 4.63
CA ARG A 50 7.14 16.88 3.73
C ARG A 50 5.82 16.29 4.27
N MET A 51 5.35 16.72 5.45
CA MET A 51 4.07 16.27 6.02
C MET A 51 2.85 16.79 5.24
N TYR A 52 3.00 17.80 4.38
CA TYR A 52 1.87 18.38 3.61
C TYR A 52 2.11 18.49 2.10
N GLN A 53 3.13 17.86 1.52
CA GLN A 53 3.24 17.73 0.05
C GLN A 53 2.39 16.56 -0.47
N THR A 54 1.09 16.59 -0.18
CA THR A 54 0.10 15.61 -0.65
C THR A 54 -1.07 16.29 -1.34
N ASN A 55 -0.79 17.23 -2.25
CA ASN A 55 -1.84 17.71 -3.15
C ASN A 55 -2.29 16.65 -4.19
N ASP A 56 -1.65 15.47 -4.20
CA ASP A 56 -1.98 14.36 -5.13
C ASP A 56 -2.33 13.02 -4.43
N LYS A 57 -2.56 12.99 -3.11
CA LYS A 57 -2.85 11.71 -2.42
C LYS A 57 -4.23 11.75 -1.78
N SER A 58 -5.11 10.86 -2.26
CA SER A 58 -6.45 10.64 -1.70
C SER A 58 -6.40 10.60 -0.16
N PRO A 59 -7.31 11.30 0.55
CA PRO A 59 -7.37 11.27 2.03
C PRO A 59 -7.38 9.85 2.61
N LEU A 60 -8.01 8.90 1.91
CA LEU A 60 -8.02 7.49 2.32
C LEU A 60 -6.62 6.86 2.32
N GLN A 61 -5.77 7.22 1.36
CA GLN A 61 -4.39 6.73 1.28
C GLN A 61 -3.53 7.21 2.45
N ILE A 62 -3.87 8.35 3.06
CA ILE A 62 -3.20 8.82 4.28
C ILE A 62 -3.54 7.88 5.44
N PHE A 63 -4.83 7.54 5.60
CA PHE A 63 -5.27 6.59 6.63
C PHE A 63 -4.67 5.20 6.42
N VAL A 64 -4.67 4.67 5.18
CA VAL A 64 -4.08 3.36 4.87
C VAL A 64 -2.59 3.30 5.23
N ARG A 65 -1.82 4.34 4.90
CA ARG A 65 -0.39 4.40 5.26
C ARG A 65 -0.18 4.50 6.76
N ALA A 66 -0.98 5.30 7.46
CA ALA A 66 -0.92 5.41 8.90
C ALA A 66 -1.26 4.06 9.57
N LYS A 67 -2.33 3.38 9.12
CA LYS A 67 -2.73 2.05 9.60
C LYS A 67 -1.62 1.02 9.38
N LYS A 68 -0.97 1.02 8.22
CA LYS A 68 0.18 0.13 7.95
C LYS A 68 1.33 0.43 8.91
N LYS A 69 1.72 1.70 9.02
CA LYS A 69 2.85 2.11 9.87
C LYS A 69 2.63 1.74 11.35
N ILE A 70 1.43 1.96 11.88
CA ILE A 70 1.16 1.61 13.29
C ILE A 70 1.12 0.09 13.51
N ASN A 71 0.63 -0.69 12.53
CA ASN A 71 0.68 -2.15 12.59
C ASN A 71 2.12 -2.68 12.61
N ASP A 72 2.98 -2.12 11.76
CA ASP A 72 4.40 -2.48 11.66
C ASP A 72 5.11 -2.18 13.00
N ILE A 73 4.93 -0.96 13.54
CA ILE A 73 5.52 -0.55 14.83
C ILE A 73 5.09 -1.48 15.97
N TYR A 74 3.80 -1.82 16.08
CA TYR A 74 3.36 -2.72 17.14
C TYR A 74 3.87 -4.16 16.96
N GLY A 75 4.23 -4.56 15.74
CA GLY A 75 4.93 -5.83 15.51
C GLY A 75 6.35 -5.82 16.08
N GLU A 76 7.09 -4.74 15.85
CA GLU A 76 8.43 -4.54 16.42
C GLU A 76 8.39 -4.44 17.96
N ILE A 77 7.37 -3.76 18.52
CA ILE A 77 7.19 -3.67 19.97
C ILE A 77 6.88 -5.05 20.57
N GLU A 78 6.07 -5.88 19.89
CA GLU A 78 5.73 -7.23 20.35
C GLU A 78 6.98 -8.10 20.50
N GLU A 79 7.85 -8.09 19.48
CA GLU A 79 9.15 -8.77 19.50
C GLU A 79 10.03 -8.24 20.63
N TYR A 80 10.20 -6.92 20.73
CA TYR A 80 11.04 -6.29 21.76
C TYR A 80 10.58 -6.62 23.20
N VAL A 81 9.29 -6.53 23.47
CA VAL A 81 8.74 -6.82 24.81
C VAL A 81 8.87 -8.30 25.14
N LEU A 82 8.68 -9.19 24.18
CA LEU A 82 8.89 -10.62 24.36
C LEU A 82 10.35 -10.94 24.70
N GLU A 83 11.30 -10.44 23.90
CA GLU A 83 12.74 -10.63 24.14
C GLU A 83 13.17 -10.07 25.50
N THR A 84 12.70 -8.88 25.84
CA THR A 84 12.99 -8.24 27.13
C THR A 84 12.44 -9.07 28.30
N THR A 85 11.22 -9.59 28.17
CA THR A 85 10.61 -10.43 29.20
C THR A 85 11.40 -11.73 29.40
N ILE A 86 11.87 -12.35 28.30
CA ILE A 86 12.74 -13.53 28.36
C ILE A 86 14.05 -13.21 29.07
N PHE A 87 14.68 -12.09 28.72
CA PHE A 87 15.91 -11.64 29.35
C PHE A 87 15.74 -11.42 30.86
N ILE A 88 14.70 -10.68 31.25
CA ILE A 88 14.39 -10.40 32.66
C ILE A 88 14.11 -11.69 33.44
N ASN A 89 13.39 -12.64 32.85
CA ASN A 89 13.09 -13.92 33.48
C ASN A 89 14.33 -14.83 33.60
N ALA A 90 15.30 -14.69 32.71
CA ALA A 90 16.58 -15.41 32.77
C ALA A 90 17.54 -14.86 33.83
N LEU A 91 17.32 -13.65 34.35
CA LEU A 91 18.13 -13.11 35.45
C LEU A 91 17.89 -13.94 36.72
N HIS A 92 19.00 -14.43 37.31
CA HIS A 92 18.98 -15.21 38.55
C HIS A 92 18.30 -14.43 39.68
N ALA A 93 17.31 -15.06 40.33
CA ALA A 93 16.61 -14.50 41.48
C ALA A 93 17.58 -14.21 42.65
N ASP A 94 18.64 -15.01 42.78
CA ASP A 94 19.63 -14.91 43.85
C ASP A 94 20.49 -13.64 43.79
N ALA A 95 20.53 -12.97 42.63
CA ALA A 95 21.22 -11.69 42.48
C ALA A 95 20.34 -10.49 42.88
N GLU A 96 19.04 -10.72 43.17
CA GLU A 96 18.03 -9.72 43.59
C GLU A 96 18.02 -8.45 42.73
N ILE A 97 18.40 -8.56 41.45
CA ILE A 97 18.52 -7.42 40.52
C ILE A 97 17.15 -6.91 40.07
N VAL A 98 16.17 -7.81 40.00
CA VAL A 98 14.80 -7.52 39.54
C VAL A 98 13.82 -8.26 40.43
N ASP A 99 12.87 -7.52 41.00
CA ASP A 99 11.88 -8.08 41.92
C ASP A 99 10.74 -8.81 41.18
N LYS A 100 9.89 -9.50 41.95
CA LYS A 100 8.76 -10.25 41.40
C LYS A 100 7.71 -9.35 40.73
N ALA A 101 7.47 -8.15 41.27
CA ALA A 101 6.47 -7.22 40.75
C ALA A 101 6.89 -6.66 39.39
N GLU A 102 8.18 -6.37 39.21
CA GLU A 102 8.78 -5.96 37.95
C GLU A 102 8.67 -7.06 36.89
N ARG A 103 8.93 -8.32 37.25
CA ARG A 103 8.74 -9.47 36.33
C ARG A 103 7.30 -9.59 35.86
N GLU A 104 6.34 -9.54 36.79
CA GLU A 104 4.90 -9.58 36.48
C GLU A 104 4.48 -8.38 35.61
N LEU A 105 5.11 -7.22 35.81
CA LEU A 105 4.87 -6.03 34.99
C LEU A 105 5.30 -6.26 33.53
N PHE A 106 6.48 -6.85 33.29
CA PHE A 106 6.94 -7.20 31.95
C PHE A 106 6.04 -8.22 31.26
N GLU A 107 5.63 -9.27 31.97
CA GLU A 107 4.64 -10.24 31.46
C GLU A 107 3.32 -9.55 31.09
N SER A 108 2.87 -8.57 31.87
CA SER A 108 1.66 -7.80 31.56
C SER A 108 1.79 -7.01 30.24
N TYR A 109 2.99 -6.54 29.88
CA TYR A 109 3.21 -5.80 28.64
C TYR A 109 3.09 -6.70 27.43
N VAL A 110 3.56 -7.96 27.50
CA VAL A 110 3.36 -8.95 26.43
C VAL A 110 1.87 -9.08 26.10
N HIS A 111 1.03 -9.28 27.12
CA HIS A 111 -0.42 -9.42 26.94
C HIS A 111 -1.09 -8.16 26.38
N LYS A 112 -0.70 -6.98 26.87
CA LYS A 112 -1.24 -5.70 26.39
C LYS A 112 -0.89 -5.45 24.92
N VAL A 113 0.36 -5.73 24.53
CA VAL A 113 0.83 -5.53 23.15
C VAL A 113 0.14 -6.50 22.20
N SER A 114 0.02 -7.78 22.57
CA SER A 114 -0.72 -8.75 21.74
C SER A 114 -2.19 -8.39 21.57
N ALA A 115 -2.86 -7.87 22.62
CA ALA A 115 -4.24 -7.38 22.50
C ALA A 115 -4.36 -6.17 21.54
N ILE A 116 -3.40 -5.25 21.57
CA ILE A 116 -3.38 -4.12 20.62
C ILE A 116 -3.14 -4.61 19.19
N ARG A 117 -2.21 -5.56 19.00
CA ARG A 117 -1.92 -6.18 17.70
C ARG A 117 -3.15 -6.83 17.10
N GLU A 118 -3.92 -7.56 17.90
CA GLU A 118 -5.17 -8.16 17.47
C GLU A 118 -6.17 -7.13 16.93
N VAL A 119 -6.25 -5.96 17.58
CA VAL A 119 -7.12 -4.86 17.13
C VAL A 119 -6.59 -4.21 15.85
N LEU A 120 -5.28 -4.01 15.73
CA LEU A 120 -4.68 -3.33 14.58
C LEU A 120 -4.69 -4.18 13.29
N GLN A 121 -4.63 -5.51 13.42
CA GLN A 121 -4.66 -6.44 12.29
C GLN A 121 -6.04 -6.54 11.61
N ARG A 122 -7.10 -6.10 12.28
CA ARG A 122 -8.47 -5.99 11.72
C ARG A 122 -8.55 -4.76 10.82
#